data_AF-A0A496ZNE7-F1
#
_entry.id   AF-A0A496ZNE7-F1
#
_cell.length_a   1.000
_cell.length_b   1.000
_cell.length_c   1.000
_cell.angle_alpha   90.00
_cell.angle_beta   90.00
_cell.angle_gamma   90.00
#
_symmetry.space_group_name_H-M   'P 1'
#
loop_
_entity.id
_entity.type
_entity.pdbx_description
1 polymer ?
#
loop_
_entity_poly.entity_id
_entity_poly.type
_entity_poly.pdbx_seq_one_letter_code
_entity_poly.pdbx_strand_id
1 'polypeptide(L)'
;LYIDLADDGNRVDIYWDNSAEIDNQDNFTVTNEQIGWQDLISGIDSYVINADTTGMPDRFKPENWNSGNYNENAIVNPWTGDRLRHDFQGYSVWSRTASGSQEDWILEDKWDKIDTEQDCEDYIVNSGTNYFYDFGGDLVIDEGLPHAGSAAEEDLDYYHFDEMYRLIPYEIGDVIYGQPLYNCEILYSDSLQNMAENLTFNDQALLFKHPDVNDEIFLELYQDKLIPLSGHAGYNFVNNGVESKEHRINRLSRRYYNYQIYNLPKGFEYYLAVTSWDRGMPEKNLQPIESGRDIDANMNVFIPGPSAKTSMNNIYVVPNPYVGQSLFDGRRENDIKGDRGRRIWFVNIPKKCTIKIFTLAGDLVDTIHHNGEYNEDILTLSKASYTAVAPSGIASWDLLSRNNQIIAPSIYLYSVNNKKNGKIIVGKFVIIK
;
A
#
# COMPACT_ATOMS: atom_id res chain seq x y z
N LEU A 1 -3.16 -0.61 1.44
CA LEU A 1 -2.33 0.62 1.26
C LEU A 1 -3.26 1.79 1.30
N TYR A 2 -3.10 2.70 2.26
CA TYR A 2 -3.90 3.92 2.37
C TYR A 2 -3.06 5.14 1.98
N ILE A 3 -3.70 6.12 1.35
CA ILE A 3 -3.07 7.37 0.93
C ILE A 3 -3.98 8.54 1.30
N ASP A 4 -3.40 9.57 1.91
CA ASP A 4 -4.09 10.83 2.18
C ASP A 4 -3.33 12.02 1.57
N LEU A 5 -4.08 12.96 1.00
CA LEU A 5 -3.55 14.20 0.44
C LEU A 5 -3.64 15.33 1.46
N ALA A 6 -2.47 15.77 1.93
CA ALA A 6 -2.36 16.84 2.90
C ALA A 6 -1.85 18.15 2.29
N ASP A 7 -1.94 19.23 3.08
CA ASP A 7 -1.36 20.54 2.77
C ASP A 7 -1.79 21.12 1.41
N ASP A 8 -3.08 20.99 1.07
CA ASP A 8 -3.65 21.40 -0.23
C ASP A 8 -3.00 20.68 -1.43
N GLY A 9 -2.69 19.39 -1.26
CA GLY A 9 -2.07 18.54 -2.26
C GLY A 9 -0.59 18.85 -2.48
N ASN A 10 0.08 19.43 -1.48
CA ASN A 10 1.54 19.59 -1.48
C ASN A 10 2.27 18.45 -0.79
N ARG A 11 1.54 17.62 -0.03
CA ARG A 11 2.08 16.45 0.64
C ARG A 11 1.13 15.28 0.42
N VAL A 12 1.70 14.10 0.26
CA VAL A 12 0.95 12.85 0.32
C VAL A 12 1.52 12.03 1.47
N ASP A 13 0.63 11.56 2.34
CA ASP A 13 0.93 10.65 3.43
C ASP A 13 0.53 9.25 3.00
N ILE A 14 1.46 8.30 3.09
CA ILE A 14 1.33 6.93 2.58
C ILE A 14 1.39 6.00 3.77
N TYR A 15 0.48 5.02 3.86
CA TYR A 15 0.41 4.07 4.97
C TYR A 15 0.23 2.63 4.46
N TRP A 16 1.01 1.69 4.98
CA TRP A 16 0.91 0.27 4.64
C TRP A 16 1.15 -0.62 5.86
N ASP A 17 0.64 -1.85 5.83
CA ASP A 17 0.79 -2.81 6.92
C ASP A 17 2.02 -3.72 6.72
N ASN A 18 2.40 -4.44 7.77
CA ASN A 18 3.48 -5.44 7.73
C ASN A 18 3.01 -6.83 7.26
N SER A 19 1.95 -6.91 6.45
CA SER A 19 1.43 -8.19 5.95
C SER A 19 2.48 -8.98 5.18
N ALA A 20 3.26 -8.31 4.35
CA ALA A 20 4.32 -8.95 3.57
C ALA A 20 5.42 -9.58 4.43
N GLU A 21 5.66 -9.06 5.63
CA GLU A 21 6.61 -9.62 6.59
C GLU A 21 6.01 -10.82 7.33
N ILE A 22 4.76 -10.70 7.79
CA ILE A 22 4.13 -11.70 8.69
C ILE A 22 3.49 -12.88 7.95
N ASP A 23 2.88 -12.65 6.78
CA ASP A 23 2.05 -13.65 6.10
C ASP A 23 2.72 -14.32 4.90
N ASN A 24 3.73 -13.67 4.30
CA ASN A 24 4.32 -14.21 3.07
C ASN A 24 5.30 -15.34 3.41
N GLN A 25 5.06 -16.49 2.79
CA GLN A 25 6.01 -17.59 2.72
C GLN A 25 6.23 -17.96 1.26
N ASP A 26 7.44 -17.75 0.74
CA ASP A 26 7.75 -18.13 -0.64
C ASP A 26 8.20 -19.59 -0.75
N ASN A 27 7.26 -20.45 -1.14
CA ASN A 27 7.52 -21.85 -1.41
C ASN A 27 8.44 -22.09 -2.63
N PHE A 28 8.75 -21.07 -3.43
CA PHE A 28 9.73 -21.16 -4.51
C PHE A 28 11.17 -21.00 -4.03
N THR A 29 11.40 -20.31 -2.91
CA THR A 29 12.73 -20.16 -2.30
C THR A 29 13.31 -21.54 -1.98
N VAL A 30 12.64 -22.31 -1.12
CA VAL A 30 12.95 -23.74 -0.93
C VAL A 30 11.75 -24.58 -1.35
N THR A 31 11.91 -25.41 -2.39
CA THR A 31 10.78 -26.20 -2.91
C THR A 31 10.44 -27.35 -1.99
N ASN A 32 9.19 -27.85 -2.07
CA ASN A 32 8.77 -29.02 -1.30
C ASN A 32 9.60 -30.29 -1.60
N GLU A 33 10.25 -30.36 -2.76
CA GLU A 33 11.13 -31.48 -3.13
C GLU A 33 12.47 -31.44 -2.39
N GLN A 34 12.96 -30.23 -2.08
CA GLN A 34 14.24 -30.00 -1.40
C GLN A 34 14.13 -30.06 0.13
N ILE A 35 12.92 -29.94 0.68
CA ILE A 35 12.66 -29.94 2.13
C ILE A 35 12.35 -31.34 2.65
N GLY A 36 12.95 -31.71 3.77
CA GLY A 36 12.56 -32.87 4.56
C GLY A 36 13.71 -33.44 5.38
N TRP A 37 13.47 -34.62 5.93
CA TRP A 37 14.50 -35.42 6.59
C TRP A 37 14.86 -36.63 5.73
N GLN A 38 16.13 -37.04 5.76
CA GLN A 38 16.64 -38.22 5.06
C GLN A 38 17.78 -38.91 5.82
N ASP A 39 18.09 -40.16 5.49
CA ASP A 39 19.13 -40.98 6.13
C ASP A 39 20.18 -41.55 5.16
N LEU A 40 20.21 -41.06 3.92
CA LEU A 40 21.07 -41.50 2.82
C LEU A 40 22.39 -40.73 2.74
N ILE A 41 22.35 -39.41 2.90
CA ILE A 41 23.48 -38.49 2.72
C ILE A 41 23.89 -37.98 4.10
N SER A 42 24.99 -38.50 4.61
CA SER A 42 25.53 -38.08 5.91
C SER A 42 26.25 -36.74 5.80
N GLY A 43 26.12 -35.92 6.85
CA GLY A 43 26.85 -34.65 6.98
C GLY A 43 26.22 -33.46 6.26
N ILE A 44 24.95 -33.58 5.85
CA ILE A 44 24.14 -32.46 5.34
C ILE A 44 22.99 -32.15 6.30
N ASP A 45 22.43 -30.96 6.18
CA ASP A 45 21.42 -30.36 7.05
C ASP A 45 20.17 -31.24 7.23
N SER A 46 19.69 -31.86 6.15
CA SER A 46 18.53 -32.77 6.16
C SER A 46 18.82 -34.17 6.74
N TYR A 47 20.04 -34.46 7.18
CA TYR A 47 20.41 -35.79 7.66
C TYR A 47 19.88 -36.07 9.06
N VAL A 48 19.00 -37.06 9.18
CA VAL A 48 18.26 -37.35 10.42
C VAL A 48 19.11 -37.94 11.54
N ILE A 49 20.14 -38.73 11.20
CA ILE A 49 20.91 -39.47 12.21
C ILE A 49 21.83 -38.48 12.94
N ASN A 50 21.54 -38.29 14.23
CA ASN A 50 22.17 -37.29 15.11
C ASN A 50 21.85 -35.83 14.75
N ALA A 51 20.72 -35.56 14.10
CA ALA A 51 20.24 -34.20 13.88
C ALA A 51 20.11 -33.45 15.21
N ASP A 52 20.65 -32.23 15.28
CA ASP A 52 20.39 -31.35 16.41
C ASP A 52 18.97 -30.78 16.28
N THR A 53 18.11 -31.16 17.22
CA THR A 53 16.71 -30.70 17.29
C THR A 53 16.47 -29.78 18.48
N THR A 54 17.55 -29.28 19.10
CA THR A 54 17.48 -28.36 20.22
C THR A 54 16.76 -27.08 19.78
N GLY A 55 15.72 -26.69 20.51
CA GLY A 55 14.92 -25.49 20.19
C GLY A 55 13.94 -25.65 19.01
N MET A 56 14.04 -26.73 18.23
CA MET A 56 13.18 -26.99 17.07
C MET A 56 11.72 -27.25 17.52
N PRO A 57 10.73 -26.54 16.94
CA PRO A 57 9.32 -26.83 17.17
C PRO A 57 8.97 -28.29 16.82
N ASP A 58 8.12 -28.92 17.62
CA ASP A 58 7.77 -30.34 17.46
C ASP A 58 7.28 -30.67 16.04
N ARG A 59 6.57 -29.75 15.36
CA ARG A 59 6.09 -29.93 13.98
C ARG A 59 7.20 -30.18 12.95
N PHE A 60 8.43 -29.73 13.22
CA PHE A 60 9.57 -29.86 12.30
C PHE A 60 10.50 -31.02 12.64
N LYS A 61 10.36 -31.62 13.83
CA LYS A 61 11.20 -32.73 14.26
C LYS A 61 11.02 -33.95 13.36
N PRO A 62 12.06 -34.76 13.16
CA PRO A 62 12.02 -35.92 12.25
C PRO A 62 10.86 -36.88 12.49
N GLU A 63 10.50 -37.14 13.74
CA GLU A 63 9.44 -38.06 14.12
C GLU A 63 8.03 -37.56 13.79
N ASN A 64 7.85 -36.24 13.66
CA ASN A 64 6.55 -35.60 13.48
C ASN A 64 6.38 -35.06 12.05
N TRP A 65 7.47 -34.66 11.41
CA TRP A 65 7.45 -34.14 10.06
C TRP A 65 6.98 -35.20 9.08
N ASN A 66 6.00 -34.86 8.24
CA ASN A 66 5.45 -35.76 7.22
C ASN A 66 5.07 -37.16 7.76
N SER A 67 4.57 -37.22 9.01
CA SER A 67 4.25 -38.47 9.72
C SER A 67 5.46 -39.41 9.88
N GLY A 68 6.68 -38.86 9.99
CA GLY A 68 7.93 -39.61 10.10
C GLY A 68 8.44 -40.19 8.78
N ASN A 69 7.84 -39.85 7.64
CA ASN A 69 8.30 -40.31 6.34
C ASN A 69 9.43 -39.44 5.80
N TYR A 70 10.54 -40.07 5.46
CA TYR A 70 11.70 -39.40 4.88
C TYR A 70 11.48 -39.01 3.43
N ASN A 71 12.09 -37.88 3.04
CA ASN A 71 12.20 -37.42 1.67
C ASN A 71 13.64 -37.65 1.22
N GLU A 72 13.87 -38.71 0.43
CA GLU A 72 15.21 -39.11 -0.04
C GLU A 72 15.95 -38.00 -0.83
N ASN A 73 15.23 -37.01 -1.37
CA ASN A 73 15.80 -35.89 -2.11
C ASN A 73 16.04 -34.64 -1.25
N ALA A 74 15.71 -34.69 0.04
CA ALA A 74 15.83 -33.54 0.92
C ALA A 74 17.29 -33.13 1.09
N ILE A 75 17.56 -31.84 0.91
CA ILE A 75 18.85 -31.21 1.17
C ILE A 75 18.77 -30.14 2.28
N VAL A 76 17.56 -29.69 2.60
CA VAL A 76 17.25 -28.73 3.67
C VAL A 76 16.27 -29.38 4.65
N ASN A 77 16.53 -29.23 5.94
CA ASN A 77 15.63 -29.69 6.98
C ASN A 77 14.34 -28.82 7.03
N PRO A 78 13.23 -29.34 7.58
CA PRO A 78 11.96 -28.62 7.60
C PRO A 78 11.96 -27.27 8.32
N TRP A 79 12.77 -27.11 9.37
CA TRP A 79 12.80 -25.87 10.15
C TRP A 79 13.62 -24.79 9.45
N THR A 80 14.81 -25.13 8.95
CA THR A 80 15.60 -24.23 8.09
C THR A 80 14.83 -23.86 6.83
N GLY A 81 14.12 -24.82 6.24
CA GLY A 81 13.25 -24.56 5.10
C GLY A 81 12.09 -23.60 5.40
N ASP A 82 11.45 -23.68 6.58
CA ASP A 82 10.43 -22.73 7.01
C ASP A 82 11.00 -21.32 7.17
N ARG A 83 12.18 -21.16 7.79
CA ARG A 83 12.85 -19.86 7.93
C ARG A 83 13.26 -19.26 6.58
N LEU A 84 13.88 -20.05 5.71
CA LEU A 84 14.24 -19.63 4.36
C LEU A 84 13.03 -19.21 3.51
N ARG A 85 11.84 -19.75 3.78
CA ARG A 85 10.61 -19.33 3.09
C ARG A 85 10.05 -18.01 3.59
N HIS A 86 10.46 -17.54 4.78
CA HIS A 86 10.17 -16.17 5.21
C HIS A 86 11.20 -15.23 4.59
N ASP A 87 11.12 -15.09 3.28
CA ASP A 87 12.10 -14.41 2.43
C ASP A 87 11.79 -12.92 2.20
N PHE A 88 10.93 -12.33 3.02
CA PHE A 88 10.70 -10.89 3.03
C PHE A 88 11.98 -10.14 3.37
N GLN A 89 12.28 -9.09 2.60
CA GLN A 89 13.54 -8.36 2.74
C GLN A 89 13.36 -6.87 2.94
N GLY A 90 12.23 -6.30 2.54
CA GLY A 90 12.01 -4.88 2.77
C GLY A 90 10.88 -4.30 1.93
N TYR A 91 10.81 -2.97 1.94
CA TYR A 91 9.81 -2.19 1.21
C TYR A 91 10.45 -1.14 0.30
N SER A 92 9.79 -0.86 -0.83
CA SER A 92 10.16 0.23 -1.73
C SER A 92 8.92 1.10 -2.00
N VAL A 93 9.06 2.41 -1.86
CA VAL A 93 8.01 3.37 -2.26
C VAL A 93 8.34 3.87 -3.67
N TRP A 94 7.39 3.70 -4.57
CA TRP A 94 7.51 4.11 -5.97
C TRP A 94 6.47 5.17 -6.31
N SER A 95 6.89 6.14 -7.10
CA SER A 95 6.00 7.15 -7.65
C SER A 95 6.19 7.32 -9.15
N ARG A 96 5.17 7.87 -9.80
CA ARG A 96 5.24 8.29 -11.20
C ARG A 96 4.26 9.42 -11.44
N THR A 97 4.64 10.37 -12.30
CA THR A 97 3.80 11.53 -12.62
C THR A 97 3.53 11.60 -14.12
N ALA A 98 2.35 12.08 -14.47
CA ALA A 98 1.92 12.34 -15.85
C ALA A 98 2.49 13.63 -16.48
N SER A 99 3.42 14.34 -15.83
CA SER A 99 3.80 15.70 -16.22
C SER A 99 4.80 15.81 -17.39
N GLY A 100 5.28 14.69 -17.96
CA GLY A 100 6.36 14.68 -18.96
C GLY A 100 6.33 13.51 -19.95
N SER A 101 7.35 13.44 -20.83
CA SER A 101 7.43 12.48 -21.95
C SER A 101 7.97 11.09 -21.59
N GLN A 102 8.50 10.90 -20.38
CA GLN A 102 8.89 9.61 -19.82
C GLN A 102 8.02 9.36 -18.59
N GLU A 103 7.19 8.33 -18.69
CA GLU A 103 6.24 7.89 -17.66
C GLU A 103 6.84 6.72 -16.86
N ASP A 104 8.11 6.86 -16.46
CA ASP A 104 8.85 5.83 -15.75
C ASP A 104 8.61 5.95 -14.23
N TRP A 105 8.67 4.80 -13.54
CA TRP A 105 8.61 4.77 -12.09
C TRP A 105 9.90 5.31 -11.48
N ILE A 106 9.76 6.14 -10.45
CA ILE A 106 10.83 6.73 -9.66
C ILE A 106 10.79 6.07 -8.28
N LEU A 107 11.95 5.61 -7.81
CA LEU A 107 12.11 5.14 -6.44
C LEU A 107 12.19 6.35 -5.52
N GLU A 108 11.23 6.48 -4.61
CA GLU A 108 11.19 7.57 -3.64
C GLU A 108 12.00 7.24 -2.40
N ASP A 109 11.86 6.00 -1.92
CA ASP A 109 12.62 5.49 -0.78
C ASP A 109 12.60 3.96 -0.78
N LYS A 110 13.57 3.35 -0.09
CA LYS A 110 13.73 1.89 0.03
C LYS A 110 14.32 1.54 1.38
N TRP A 111 13.73 0.53 2.02
CA TRP A 111 14.17 -0.02 3.29
C TRP A 111 14.39 -1.51 3.17
N ASP A 112 15.32 -2.04 3.95
CA ASP A 112 15.63 -3.45 4.10
C ASP A 112 15.62 -3.86 5.58
N LYS A 113 15.22 -5.11 5.85
CA LYS A 113 15.37 -5.70 7.19
C LYS A 113 16.85 -5.86 7.50
N ILE A 114 17.18 -5.96 8.78
CA ILE A 114 18.53 -6.31 9.22
C ILE A 114 18.60 -7.83 9.32
N ASP A 115 19.46 -8.45 8.52
CA ASP A 115 19.69 -9.89 8.60
C ASP A 115 20.37 -10.27 9.93
N THR A 116 19.86 -11.33 10.55
CA THR A 116 20.43 -11.91 11.78
C THR A 116 21.60 -12.84 11.50
N GLU A 117 22.33 -13.24 12.54
CA GLU A 117 23.34 -14.30 12.40
C GLU A 117 22.71 -15.60 11.91
N GLN A 118 21.51 -15.96 12.40
CA GLN A 118 20.79 -17.14 11.94
C GLN A 118 20.38 -17.04 10.47
N ASP A 119 19.91 -15.87 10.01
CA ASP A 119 19.61 -15.65 8.59
C ASP A 119 20.85 -15.95 7.74
N CYS A 120 22.01 -15.42 8.14
CA CYS A 120 23.28 -15.63 7.44
C CYS A 120 23.70 -17.10 7.41
N GLU A 121 23.48 -17.85 8.49
CA GLU A 121 23.72 -19.30 8.54
C GLU A 121 22.78 -20.07 7.61
N ASP A 122 21.50 -19.70 7.59
CA ASP A 122 20.49 -20.33 6.74
C ASP A 122 20.78 -20.12 5.25
N TYR A 123 21.42 -19.02 4.88
CA TYR A 123 21.75 -18.74 3.48
C TYR A 123 22.79 -19.66 2.86
N ILE A 124 23.59 -20.33 3.68
CA ILE A 124 24.72 -21.17 3.22
C ILE A 124 24.54 -22.64 3.58
N VAL A 125 23.34 -23.18 3.35
CA VAL A 125 23.01 -24.58 3.68
C VAL A 125 24.02 -25.55 3.06
N ASN A 126 24.50 -26.49 3.87
CA ASN A 126 25.46 -27.53 3.48
C ASN A 126 26.82 -27.00 2.98
N SER A 127 27.23 -25.80 3.42
CA SER A 127 28.54 -25.23 3.09
C SER A 127 29.68 -26.19 3.36
N GLY A 128 30.62 -26.28 2.41
CA GLY A 128 31.75 -27.21 2.47
C GLY A 128 31.46 -28.65 2.01
N THR A 129 30.23 -28.95 1.57
CA THR A 129 29.86 -30.25 0.99
C THR A 129 29.57 -30.13 -0.52
N ASN A 130 29.42 -31.28 -1.20
CA ASN A 130 28.96 -31.31 -2.61
C ASN A 130 27.47 -31.00 -2.77
N TYR A 131 26.74 -30.76 -1.67
CA TYR A 131 25.32 -30.45 -1.63
C TYR A 131 25.06 -29.01 -1.15
N PHE A 132 26.10 -28.17 -1.16
CA PHE A 132 25.99 -26.75 -0.87
C PHE A 132 24.93 -26.09 -1.77
N TYR A 133 24.09 -25.25 -1.17
CA TYR A 133 23.07 -24.49 -1.86
C TYR A 133 23.06 -23.06 -1.31
N ASP A 134 23.16 -22.08 -2.21
CA ASP A 134 23.22 -20.66 -1.87
C ASP A 134 21.83 -20.01 -1.96
N PHE A 135 21.30 -19.61 -0.79
CA PHE A 135 20.05 -18.85 -0.64
C PHE A 135 20.32 -17.37 -0.27
N GLY A 136 21.57 -16.91 -0.35
CA GLY A 136 22.05 -15.60 0.07
C GLY A 136 21.61 -14.42 -0.79
N GLY A 137 21.41 -14.63 -2.09
CA GLY A 137 20.88 -13.58 -2.98
C GLY A 137 21.65 -12.26 -2.95
N ASP A 138 20.95 -11.17 -3.26
CA ASP A 138 21.52 -9.82 -3.25
C ASP A 138 21.63 -9.28 -1.81
N LEU A 139 22.85 -8.91 -1.41
CA LEU A 139 23.09 -8.24 -0.12
C LEU A 139 22.75 -6.75 -0.24
N VAL A 140 21.91 -6.27 0.66
CA VAL A 140 21.54 -4.84 0.74
C VAL A 140 22.31 -4.21 1.91
N ILE A 141 21.89 -3.05 2.41
CA ILE A 141 22.68 -2.17 3.28
C ILE A 141 22.35 -2.31 4.77
N ASP A 142 21.33 -3.11 5.10
CA ASP A 142 20.79 -3.38 6.44
C ASP A 142 20.44 -2.09 7.20
N GLU A 143 19.68 -1.18 6.57
CA GLU A 143 19.29 0.10 7.18
C GLU A 143 18.13 -0.02 8.17
N GLY A 144 17.39 -1.13 8.14
CA GLY A 144 16.22 -1.36 8.96
C GLY A 144 14.93 -0.84 8.32
N LEU A 145 13.80 -1.29 8.86
CA LEU A 145 12.48 -0.91 8.38
C LEU A 145 12.09 0.51 8.87
N PRO A 146 11.04 1.13 8.28
CA PRO A 146 10.64 2.47 8.68
C PRO A 146 10.29 2.59 10.17
N HIS A 147 10.53 3.78 10.74
CA HIS A 147 10.22 4.13 12.14
C HIS A 147 10.97 3.30 13.18
N ALA A 148 12.25 3.06 12.95
CA ALA A 148 13.13 2.43 13.92
C ALA A 148 13.11 3.15 15.28
N GLY A 149 12.92 2.40 16.34
CA GLY A 149 12.92 2.85 17.72
C GLY A 149 13.39 1.77 18.68
N SER A 150 13.14 1.99 19.98
CA SER A 150 13.37 0.99 21.01
C SER A 150 12.09 0.73 21.78
N ALA A 151 11.74 -0.54 21.97
CA ALA A 151 10.54 -0.97 22.66
C ALA A 151 10.52 -0.48 24.11
N ALA A 152 9.36 0.03 24.54
CA ALA A 152 9.09 0.55 25.88
C ALA A 152 8.06 -0.32 26.62
N GLU A 153 7.63 0.11 27.82
CA GLU A 153 6.64 -0.65 28.63
C GLU A 153 5.32 -0.87 27.88
N GLU A 154 4.91 0.06 27.01
CA GLU A 154 3.70 -0.04 26.20
C GLU A 154 3.77 -1.09 25.08
N ASP A 155 4.98 -1.51 24.69
CA ASP A 155 5.19 -2.49 23.61
C ASP A 155 5.20 -3.95 24.10
N LEU A 156 5.28 -4.18 25.42
CA LEU A 156 5.46 -5.53 26.00
C LEU A 156 4.30 -6.50 25.75
N ASP A 157 3.11 -5.98 25.44
CA ASP A 157 1.94 -6.79 25.07
C ASP A 157 1.86 -7.09 23.55
N TYR A 158 2.78 -6.54 22.76
CA TYR A 158 2.90 -6.75 21.32
C TYR A 158 3.98 -7.78 20.99
N TYR A 159 3.96 -8.29 19.75
CA TYR A 159 4.81 -9.38 19.31
C TYR A 159 5.61 -9.03 18.05
N HIS A 160 6.78 -9.65 17.90
CA HIS A 160 7.60 -9.60 16.69
C HIS A 160 8.25 -10.95 16.42
N PHE A 161 8.80 -11.12 15.22
CA PHE A 161 9.62 -12.30 14.92
C PHE A 161 10.97 -12.22 15.62
N ASP A 162 11.38 -13.32 16.25
CA ASP A 162 12.77 -13.58 16.56
C ASP A 162 13.53 -14.10 15.33
N GLU A 163 14.84 -14.31 15.48
CA GLU A 163 15.72 -14.92 14.46
C GLU A 163 15.27 -16.33 14.02
N MET A 164 14.35 -16.97 14.75
CA MET A 164 13.78 -18.27 14.40
C MET A 164 12.40 -18.15 13.72
N TYR A 165 11.98 -16.94 13.36
CA TYR A 165 10.66 -16.59 12.82
C TYR A 165 9.50 -17.05 13.73
N ARG A 166 9.70 -16.99 15.05
CA ARG A 166 8.66 -17.20 16.06
C ARG A 166 8.18 -15.86 16.56
N LEU A 167 6.86 -15.71 16.69
CA LEU A 167 6.28 -14.52 17.31
C LEU A 167 6.49 -14.57 18.82
N ILE A 168 7.39 -13.72 19.32
CA ILE A 168 7.73 -13.53 20.73
C ILE A 168 7.29 -12.13 21.19
N PRO A 169 6.97 -11.94 22.48
CA PRO A 169 6.67 -10.60 22.99
C PRO A 169 7.93 -9.73 22.96
N TYR A 170 7.75 -8.42 22.76
CA TYR A 170 8.86 -7.46 22.92
C TYR A 170 9.40 -7.44 24.35
N GLU A 171 10.70 -7.19 24.48
CA GLU A 171 11.38 -6.81 25.71
C GLU A 171 11.84 -5.34 25.66
N ILE A 172 12.01 -4.71 26.83
CA ILE A 172 12.44 -3.31 26.90
C ILE A 172 13.82 -3.18 26.25
N GLY A 173 13.91 -2.30 25.25
CA GLY A 173 15.15 -2.04 24.51
C GLY A 173 15.30 -2.80 23.20
N ASP A 174 14.39 -3.74 22.90
CA ASP A 174 14.34 -4.38 21.58
C ASP A 174 14.13 -3.35 20.48
N VAL A 175 14.68 -3.62 19.29
CA VAL A 175 14.47 -2.76 18.12
C VAL A 175 13.04 -2.95 17.64
N ILE A 176 12.33 -1.84 17.43
CA ILE A 176 10.94 -1.84 16.98
C ILE A 176 10.80 -0.98 15.72
N TYR A 177 9.96 -1.43 14.80
CA TYR A 177 9.67 -0.74 13.53
C TYR A 177 8.17 -0.53 13.37
N GLY A 178 7.77 0.57 12.73
CA GLY A 178 6.35 0.91 12.54
C GLY A 178 5.59 1.11 13.85
N GLN A 179 4.26 1.18 13.77
CA GLN A 179 3.35 1.41 14.90
C GLN A 179 2.30 0.30 15.00
N PRO A 180 1.77 -0.03 16.19
CA PRO A 180 0.78 -1.09 16.34
C PRO A 180 -0.54 -0.74 15.66
N LEU A 181 -1.12 -1.70 14.92
CA LEU A 181 -2.39 -1.51 14.22
C LEU A 181 -3.60 -1.85 15.10
N TYR A 182 -3.46 -2.83 15.99
CA TYR A 182 -4.52 -3.34 16.86
C TYR A 182 -4.29 -2.99 18.33
N ASN A 183 -5.38 -2.86 19.09
CA ASN A 183 -5.34 -2.63 20.52
C ASN A 183 -5.09 -3.94 21.28
N CYS A 184 -4.02 -4.00 22.08
CA CYS A 184 -3.66 -5.15 22.91
C CYS A 184 -4.63 -5.40 24.08
N GLU A 185 -5.30 -4.35 24.57
CA GLU A 185 -6.25 -4.39 25.68
C GLU A 185 -7.58 -5.07 25.29
N ILE A 186 -7.88 -5.14 24.00
CA ILE A 186 -9.14 -5.70 23.50
C ILE A 186 -9.03 -7.23 23.41
N LEU A 187 -9.78 -7.86 24.30
CA LEU A 187 -9.99 -9.30 24.38
C LEU A 187 -11.36 -9.68 23.81
N TYR A 188 -11.40 -10.76 23.04
CA TYR A 188 -12.68 -11.38 22.72
C TYR A 188 -13.44 -11.76 24.00
N SER A 189 -14.75 -11.54 23.99
CA SER A 189 -15.70 -12.07 24.97
C SER A 189 -17.10 -12.14 24.37
N ASP A 190 -17.96 -12.99 24.92
CA ASP A 190 -19.38 -13.04 24.52
C ASP A 190 -20.07 -11.68 24.72
N SER A 191 -19.64 -10.88 25.70
CA SER A 191 -20.15 -9.52 25.90
C SER A 191 -19.75 -8.59 24.76
N LEU A 192 -18.49 -8.66 24.31
CA LEU A 192 -18.00 -7.90 23.16
C LEU A 192 -18.75 -8.30 21.88
N GLN A 193 -18.97 -9.61 21.69
CA GLN A 193 -19.75 -10.16 20.58
C GLN A 193 -21.18 -9.59 20.56
N ASN A 194 -21.90 -9.65 21.68
CA ASN A 194 -23.27 -9.14 21.77
C ASN A 194 -23.36 -7.63 21.50
N MET A 195 -22.34 -6.86 21.91
CA MET A 195 -22.27 -5.43 21.61
C MET A 195 -22.08 -5.19 20.10
N ALA A 196 -21.17 -5.95 19.48
CA ALA A 196 -20.83 -5.85 18.07
C ALA A 196 -22.02 -6.15 17.13
N GLU A 197 -22.97 -7.00 17.53
CA GLU A 197 -24.16 -7.33 16.73
C GLU A 197 -25.02 -6.11 16.33
N ASN A 198 -24.92 -5.01 17.08
CA ASN A 198 -25.66 -3.77 16.80
C ASN A 198 -24.87 -2.75 15.97
N LEU A 199 -23.65 -3.10 15.56
CA LEU A 199 -22.72 -2.25 14.82
C LEU A 199 -22.64 -2.66 13.35
N THR A 200 -22.25 -1.71 12.49
CA THR A 200 -21.92 -2.04 11.10
C THR A 200 -20.66 -2.88 11.03
N PHE A 201 -20.44 -3.60 9.93
CA PHE A 201 -19.24 -4.43 9.75
C PHE A 201 -17.92 -3.67 10.00
N ASN A 202 -17.83 -2.43 9.52
CA ASN A 202 -16.65 -1.58 9.75
C ASN A 202 -16.54 -1.14 11.21
N ASP A 203 -17.65 -0.77 11.85
CA ASP A 203 -17.67 -0.39 13.26
C ASP A 203 -17.29 -1.58 14.18
N GLN A 204 -17.60 -2.82 13.78
CA GLN A 204 -17.17 -4.03 14.48
C GLN A 204 -15.64 -4.19 14.41
N ALA A 205 -15.03 -3.99 13.24
CA ALA A 205 -13.58 -4.01 13.09
C ALA A 205 -12.90 -2.91 13.91
N LEU A 206 -13.47 -1.70 13.93
CA LEU A 206 -12.95 -0.55 14.69
C LEU A 206 -12.88 -0.80 16.20
N LEU A 207 -13.63 -1.76 16.75
CA LEU A 207 -13.52 -2.16 18.16
C LEU A 207 -12.12 -2.68 18.52
N PHE A 208 -11.36 -3.20 17.54
CA PHE A 208 -10.03 -3.77 17.74
C PHE A 208 -8.89 -2.82 17.36
N LYS A 209 -9.20 -1.64 16.83
CA LYS A 209 -8.23 -0.65 16.36
C LYS A 209 -7.41 -0.10 17.53
N HIS A 210 -6.10 0.08 17.33
CA HIS A 210 -5.27 0.81 18.27
C HIS A 210 -5.74 2.26 18.44
N PRO A 211 -5.83 2.82 19.67
CA PRO A 211 -6.42 4.14 19.92
C PRO A 211 -5.82 5.29 19.10
N ASP A 212 -4.51 5.23 18.83
CA ASP A 212 -3.78 6.29 18.11
C ASP A 212 -3.89 6.21 16.58
N VAL A 213 -4.48 5.14 16.04
CA VAL A 213 -4.64 4.97 14.59
C VAL A 213 -5.91 5.67 14.13
N ASN A 214 -5.87 6.35 12.99
CA ASN A 214 -7.07 6.94 12.39
C ASN A 214 -8.04 5.85 11.90
N ASP A 215 -9.36 6.08 11.99
CA ASP A 215 -10.37 5.12 11.52
C ASP A 215 -10.20 4.75 10.05
N GLU A 216 -9.91 5.73 9.18
CA GLU A 216 -9.75 5.49 7.74
C GLU A 216 -8.50 4.68 7.43
N ILE A 217 -7.39 4.98 8.11
CA ILE A 217 -6.14 4.20 7.97
C ILE A 217 -6.37 2.76 8.43
N PHE A 218 -7.00 2.57 9.59
CA PHE A 218 -7.26 1.23 10.10
C PHE A 218 -8.19 0.45 9.17
N LEU A 219 -9.30 1.04 8.73
CA LEU A 219 -10.27 0.36 7.87
C LEU A 219 -9.70 -0.02 6.50
N GLU A 220 -8.68 0.67 6.02
CA GLU A 220 -7.99 0.33 4.78
C GLU A 220 -6.89 -0.74 4.97
N LEU A 221 -6.28 -0.81 6.16
CA LEU A 221 -5.13 -1.69 6.41
C LEU A 221 -5.47 -2.95 7.21
N TYR A 222 -6.58 -2.97 7.96
CA TYR A 222 -6.92 -4.13 8.78
C TYR A 222 -7.22 -5.35 7.91
N GLN A 223 -6.94 -6.51 8.47
CA GLN A 223 -7.27 -7.78 7.84
C GLN A 223 -8.46 -8.42 8.54
N ASP A 224 -9.50 -8.75 7.78
CA ASP A 224 -10.72 -9.36 8.31
C ASP A 224 -10.47 -10.69 9.04
N LYS A 225 -9.48 -11.47 8.56
CA LYS A 225 -9.05 -12.73 9.17
C LYS A 225 -8.54 -12.57 10.60
N LEU A 226 -8.27 -11.35 11.06
CA LEU A 226 -7.79 -11.05 12.40
C LEU A 226 -8.89 -10.53 13.32
N ILE A 227 -10.12 -10.34 12.85
CA ILE A 227 -11.24 -9.90 13.71
C ILE A 227 -11.96 -11.14 14.25
N PRO A 228 -11.88 -11.45 15.57
CA PRO A 228 -12.45 -12.67 16.14
C PRO A 228 -13.95 -12.56 16.44
N LEU A 229 -14.72 -11.83 15.64
CA LEU A 229 -16.16 -11.64 15.83
C LEU A 229 -16.97 -12.42 14.81
N SER A 230 -18.14 -12.93 15.20
CA SER A 230 -19.07 -13.61 14.29
C SER A 230 -19.40 -12.73 13.09
N GLY A 231 -19.27 -13.28 11.88
CA GLY A 231 -19.41 -12.54 10.62
C GLY A 231 -18.08 -12.13 9.99
N HIS A 232 -17.00 -12.11 10.76
CA HIS A 232 -15.63 -11.91 10.27
C HIS A 232 -14.89 -13.25 10.12
N ALA A 233 -13.88 -13.29 9.25
CA ALA A 233 -13.11 -14.50 8.98
C ALA A 233 -12.31 -15.01 10.21
N GLY A 234 -11.95 -14.12 11.13
CA GLY A 234 -11.25 -14.48 12.37
C GLY A 234 -12.10 -15.25 13.40
N TYR A 235 -13.42 -15.30 13.24
CA TYR A 235 -14.31 -16.03 14.16
C TYR A 235 -13.97 -17.52 14.29
N ASN A 236 -13.40 -18.13 13.26
CA ASN A 236 -13.00 -19.55 13.27
C ASN A 236 -11.95 -19.88 14.35
N PHE A 237 -11.29 -18.86 14.90
CA PHE A 237 -10.31 -19.01 15.97
C PHE A 237 -10.91 -18.85 17.36
N VAL A 238 -12.23 -18.63 17.48
CA VAL A 238 -12.96 -18.60 18.75
C VAL A 238 -13.54 -19.97 19.06
N ASN A 239 -13.14 -20.55 20.20
CA ASN A 239 -13.67 -21.82 20.68
C ASN A 239 -14.17 -21.68 22.12
N ASN A 240 -15.41 -22.08 22.38
CA ASN A 240 -16.05 -21.99 23.70
C ASN A 240 -15.95 -20.59 24.33
N GLY A 241 -16.16 -19.53 23.53
CA GLY A 241 -16.14 -18.14 24.01
C GLY A 241 -14.74 -17.56 24.23
N VAL A 242 -13.68 -18.22 23.72
CA VAL A 242 -12.28 -17.80 23.89
C VAL A 242 -11.56 -17.75 22.54
N GLU A 243 -10.94 -16.62 22.22
CA GLU A 243 -10.03 -16.46 21.08
C GLU A 243 -8.76 -17.30 21.29
N SER A 244 -8.31 -18.00 20.24
CA SER A 244 -7.07 -18.77 20.32
C SER A 244 -5.86 -17.86 20.55
N LYS A 245 -4.91 -18.35 21.35
CA LYS A 245 -3.69 -17.59 21.68
C LYS A 245 -2.90 -17.23 20.43
N GLU A 246 -2.76 -18.16 19.49
CA GLU A 246 -2.02 -17.95 18.24
C GLU A 246 -2.65 -16.86 17.36
N HIS A 247 -3.98 -16.86 17.25
CA HIS A 247 -4.69 -15.81 16.52
C HIS A 247 -4.49 -14.44 17.15
N ARG A 248 -4.58 -14.35 18.49
CA ARG A 248 -4.33 -13.10 19.20
C ARG A 248 -2.89 -12.62 19.02
N ILE A 249 -1.91 -13.52 19.13
CA ILE A 249 -0.49 -13.18 18.90
C ILE A 249 -0.28 -12.63 17.49
N ASN A 250 -0.87 -13.28 16.47
CA ASN A 250 -0.79 -12.82 15.08
C ASN A 250 -1.45 -11.45 14.89
N ARG A 251 -2.58 -11.19 15.54
CA ARG A 251 -3.21 -9.86 15.54
C ARG A 251 -2.31 -8.80 16.19
N LEU A 252 -1.67 -9.12 17.31
CA LEU A 252 -0.79 -8.22 18.07
C LEU A 252 0.65 -8.16 17.52
N SER A 253 0.96 -8.86 16.42
CA SER A 253 2.18 -8.63 15.66
C SER A 253 1.98 -7.68 14.48
N ARG A 254 0.74 -7.25 14.20
CA ARG A 254 0.45 -6.36 13.07
C ARG A 254 0.81 -4.93 13.37
N ARG A 255 1.61 -4.38 12.49
CA ARG A 255 2.09 -3.01 12.53
C ARG A 255 1.84 -2.34 11.20
N TYR A 256 1.87 -1.02 11.21
CA TYR A 256 1.81 -0.22 10.01
C TYR A 256 2.94 0.80 9.98
N TYR A 257 3.32 1.16 8.77
CA TYR A 257 4.36 2.12 8.46
C TYR A 257 3.73 3.33 7.79
N ASN A 258 4.43 4.46 7.82
CA ASN A 258 4.10 5.59 6.98
C ASN A 258 5.31 6.24 6.32
N TYR A 259 5.07 6.92 5.20
CA TYR A 259 6.07 7.72 4.49
C TYR A 259 5.40 8.95 3.87
N GLN A 260 6.16 10.03 3.67
CA GLN A 260 5.62 11.29 3.20
C GLN A 260 6.40 11.78 1.98
N ILE A 261 5.69 12.08 0.89
CA ILE A 261 6.26 12.73 -0.29
C ILE A 261 5.76 14.17 -0.33
N TYR A 262 6.66 15.10 -0.63
CA TYR A 262 6.39 16.53 -0.66
C TYR A 262 6.51 17.11 -2.07
N ASN A 263 5.93 18.30 -2.28
CA ASN A 263 6.04 19.10 -3.50
C ASN A 263 5.49 18.42 -4.77
N LEU A 264 4.34 17.75 -4.64
CA LEU A 264 3.72 17.04 -5.77
C LEU A 264 3.27 18.01 -6.88
N PRO A 265 3.49 17.67 -8.17
CA PRO A 265 2.96 18.43 -9.28
C PRO A 265 1.42 18.43 -9.29
N LYS A 266 0.82 19.61 -9.06
CA LYS A 266 -0.64 19.74 -8.97
C LYS A 266 -1.34 19.68 -10.33
N GLY A 267 -2.49 19.03 -10.35
CA GLY A 267 -3.35 18.92 -11.54
C GLY A 267 -2.91 17.86 -12.55
N PHE A 268 -1.82 17.14 -12.26
CA PHE A 268 -1.36 15.98 -13.02
C PHE A 268 -1.75 14.69 -12.30
N GLU A 269 -1.94 13.63 -13.06
CA GLU A 269 -2.11 12.30 -12.49
C GLU A 269 -0.81 11.85 -11.81
N TYR A 270 -0.96 11.32 -10.60
CA TYR A 270 0.10 10.80 -9.76
C TYR A 270 -0.21 9.33 -9.45
N TYR A 271 0.75 8.46 -9.73
CA TYR A 271 0.67 7.03 -9.49
C TYR A 271 1.63 6.69 -8.35
N LEU A 272 1.16 5.89 -7.40
CA LEU A 272 1.93 5.53 -6.22
C LEU A 272 1.76 4.04 -5.92
N ALA A 273 2.86 3.38 -5.58
CA ALA A 273 2.87 1.97 -5.19
C ALA A 273 3.87 1.76 -4.04
N VAL A 274 3.57 0.80 -3.17
CA VAL A 274 4.48 0.33 -2.11
C VAL A 274 4.71 -1.15 -2.30
N THR A 275 5.89 -1.52 -2.78
CA THR A 275 6.25 -2.92 -3.04
C THR A 275 7.01 -3.51 -1.87
N SER A 276 6.94 -4.83 -1.75
CA SER A 276 7.83 -5.63 -0.93
C SER A 276 8.72 -6.45 -1.85
N TRP A 277 9.91 -6.80 -1.39
CA TRP A 277 10.87 -7.58 -2.18
C TRP A 277 11.50 -8.73 -1.41
N ASP A 278 12.00 -9.68 -2.19
CA ASP A 278 12.89 -10.76 -1.77
C ASP A 278 14.31 -10.53 -2.30
N ARG A 279 15.26 -11.39 -1.90
CA ARG A 279 16.67 -11.31 -2.31
C ARG A 279 17.00 -12.12 -3.57
N GLY A 280 16.02 -12.79 -4.16
CA GLY A 280 16.26 -13.75 -5.22
C GLY A 280 17.06 -14.97 -4.77
N MET A 281 17.53 -15.76 -5.74
CA MET A 281 18.27 -17.00 -5.49
C MET A 281 19.37 -17.22 -6.53
N PRO A 282 20.65 -17.05 -6.16
CA PRO A 282 21.78 -17.19 -7.09
C PRO A 282 21.87 -18.57 -7.72
N GLU A 283 21.65 -19.63 -6.93
CA GLU A 283 21.74 -21.03 -7.39
C GLU A 283 20.71 -21.37 -8.48
N LYS A 284 19.56 -20.68 -8.49
CA LYS A 284 18.52 -20.81 -9.53
C LYS A 284 18.63 -19.72 -10.61
N ASN A 285 19.65 -18.87 -10.57
CA ASN A 285 19.77 -17.65 -11.38
C ASN A 285 18.52 -16.76 -11.30
N LEU A 286 17.90 -16.70 -10.12
CA LEU A 286 16.78 -15.81 -9.86
C LEU A 286 17.32 -14.51 -9.28
N GLN A 287 16.96 -13.40 -9.90
CA GLN A 287 17.24 -12.06 -9.38
C GLN A 287 16.21 -11.71 -8.30
N PRO A 288 16.50 -10.73 -7.43
CA PRO A 288 15.50 -10.16 -6.53
C PRO A 288 14.21 -9.81 -7.26
N ILE A 289 13.08 -10.19 -6.68
CA ILE A 289 11.76 -9.87 -7.21
C ILE A 289 11.07 -8.89 -6.27
N GLU A 290 10.38 -7.93 -6.87
CA GLU A 290 9.45 -7.03 -6.18
C GLU A 290 8.02 -7.43 -6.52
N SER A 291 7.12 -7.25 -5.56
CA SER A 291 5.68 -7.33 -5.82
C SER A 291 5.26 -6.34 -6.91
N GLY A 292 4.13 -6.64 -7.57
CA GLY A 292 3.62 -5.84 -8.68
C GLY A 292 3.41 -4.37 -8.30
N ARG A 293 3.55 -3.48 -9.30
CA ARG A 293 3.27 -2.03 -9.20
C ARG A 293 2.09 -1.61 -10.07
N ASP A 294 1.21 -2.55 -10.39
CA ASP A 294 0.04 -2.33 -11.23
C ASP A 294 -1.23 -2.17 -10.39
N ILE A 295 -2.34 -1.87 -11.08
CA ILE A 295 -3.65 -1.61 -10.46
C ILE A 295 -4.18 -2.86 -9.74
N ASP A 296 -3.79 -4.05 -10.21
CA ASP A 296 -4.23 -5.33 -9.65
C ASP A 296 -3.40 -5.73 -8.41
N ALA A 297 -2.27 -5.05 -8.16
CA ALA A 297 -1.45 -5.22 -6.97
C ALA A 297 -1.72 -4.13 -5.93
N ASN A 298 -1.00 -3.00 -6.00
CA ASN A 298 -0.93 -1.99 -4.93
C ASN A 298 -0.90 -0.55 -5.45
N MET A 299 -1.20 -0.32 -6.73
CA MET A 299 -1.11 1.01 -7.31
C MET A 299 -2.33 1.87 -6.98
N ASN A 300 -2.09 3.03 -6.40
CA ASN A 300 -3.08 4.09 -6.22
C ASN A 300 -2.86 5.23 -7.20
N VAL A 301 -3.96 5.83 -7.67
CA VAL A 301 -3.90 6.93 -8.65
C VAL A 301 -4.78 8.10 -8.23
N PHE A 302 -4.18 9.27 -8.10
CA PHE A 302 -4.85 10.50 -7.66
C PHE A 302 -4.29 11.74 -8.36
N ILE A 303 -4.98 12.88 -8.23
CA ILE A 303 -4.53 14.16 -8.78
C ILE A 303 -4.23 15.11 -7.62
N PRO A 304 -2.98 15.51 -7.37
CA PRO A 304 -2.66 16.44 -6.30
C PRO A 304 -3.31 17.81 -6.57
N GLY A 305 -3.92 18.40 -5.54
CA GLY A 305 -4.57 19.69 -5.65
C GLY A 305 -5.21 20.15 -4.35
N PRO A 306 -5.67 21.41 -4.27
CA PRO A 306 -6.23 21.95 -3.05
C PRO A 306 -7.55 21.30 -2.66
N SER A 307 -7.77 21.15 -1.37
CA SER A 307 -9.07 20.81 -0.80
C SER A 307 -10.05 21.98 -0.96
N ALA A 308 -11.34 21.69 -0.85
CA ALA A 308 -12.39 22.69 -0.99
C ALA A 308 -12.20 23.92 -0.08
N LYS A 309 -12.34 25.13 -0.65
CA LYS A 309 -12.20 26.39 0.10
C LYS A 309 -13.56 27.04 0.39
N THR A 310 -13.74 27.51 1.62
CA THR A 310 -14.91 28.34 1.98
C THR A 310 -14.78 29.76 1.41
N SER A 311 -13.56 30.29 1.39
CA SER A 311 -13.26 31.57 0.75
C SER A 311 -13.24 31.39 -0.76
N MET A 312 -14.01 32.22 -1.46
CA MET A 312 -14.07 32.22 -2.93
C MET A 312 -13.18 33.29 -3.56
N ASN A 313 -12.38 34.01 -2.76
CA ASN A 313 -11.67 35.21 -3.22
C ASN A 313 -10.47 34.90 -4.14
N ASN A 314 -10.02 33.63 -4.18
CA ASN A 314 -8.87 33.19 -4.97
C ASN A 314 -9.23 32.01 -5.88
N ILE A 315 -10.41 32.05 -6.51
CA ILE A 315 -10.78 31.09 -7.54
C ILE A 315 -10.12 31.52 -8.85
N TYR A 316 -9.36 30.63 -9.46
CA TYR A 316 -8.69 30.87 -10.74
C TYR A 316 -8.75 29.64 -11.64
N VAL A 317 -8.31 29.82 -12.88
CA VAL A 317 -8.29 28.80 -13.92
C VAL A 317 -6.84 28.48 -14.27
N VAL A 318 -6.50 27.20 -14.45
CA VAL A 318 -5.17 26.76 -14.87
C VAL A 318 -5.28 25.74 -16.02
N PRO A 319 -4.48 25.86 -17.09
CA PRO A 319 -3.62 27.00 -17.40
C PRO A 319 -4.45 28.22 -17.80
N ASN A 320 -3.92 29.42 -17.54
CA ASN A 320 -4.52 30.67 -17.99
C ASN A 320 -3.40 31.69 -18.34
N PRO A 321 -3.20 32.03 -19.62
CA PRO A 321 -3.97 31.56 -20.78
C PRO A 321 -3.80 30.05 -20.98
N TYR A 322 -4.87 29.39 -21.42
CA TYR A 322 -4.74 28.08 -22.04
C TYR A 322 -4.17 28.29 -23.45
N VAL A 323 -3.03 27.68 -23.72
CA VAL A 323 -2.41 27.60 -25.04
C VAL A 323 -2.54 26.16 -25.48
N GLY A 324 -2.96 25.91 -26.73
CA GLY A 324 -3.07 24.56 -27.26
C GLY A 324 -1.79 23.76 -27.05
N GLN A 325 -1.92 22.45 -26.77
CA GLN A 325 -0.82 21.58 -26.34
C GLN A 325 -0.32 21.93 -24.92
N SER A 326 -1.25 22.20 -24.01
CA SER A 326 -0.96 22.34 -22.58
C SER A 326 -0.41 21.03 -22.02
N LEU A 327 0.40 21.09 -20.96
CA LEU A 327 0.89 19.90 -20.26
C LEU A 327 -0.26 19.04 -19.68
N PHE A 328 -1.41 19.63 -19.39
CA PHE A 328 -2.59 18.90 -18.93
C PHE A 328 -3.39 18.24 -20.06
N ASP A 329 -3.06 18.52 -21.32
CA ASP A 329 -3.71 17.88 -22.45
C ASP A 329 -3.14 16.47 -22.65
N GLY A 330 -3.98 15.56 -23.12
CA GLY A 330 -3.59 14.19 -23.42
C GLY A 330 -4.50 13.59 -24.48
N ARG A 331 -4.81 12.30 -24.37
CA ARG A 331 -5.72 11.61 -25.29
C ARG A 331 -6.84 10.90 -24.55
N ARG A 332 -8.07 11.22 -24.95
CA ARG A 332 -9.25 10.43 -24.59
C ARG A 332 -9.38 9.22 -25.51
N GLU A 333 -10.09 8.21 -25.02
CA GLU A 333 -10.47 7.07 -25.84
C GLU A 333 -11.26 7.55 -27.08
N ASN A 334 -10.96 7.00 -28.25
CA ASN A 334 -11.56 7.40 -29.53
C ASN A 334 -11.29 8.85 -30.00
N ASP A 335 -10.37 9.57 -29.37
CA ASP A 335 -9.93 10.90 -29.82
C ASP A 335 -8.76 10.82 -30.82
N ILE A 336 -9.04 10.30 -32.03
CA ILE A 336 -8.06 10.07 -33.09
C ILE A 336 -7.30 11.37 -33.48
N LYS A 337 -7.95 12.52 -33.32
CA LYS A 337 -7.38 13.83 -33.68
C LYS A 337 -6.67 14.54 -32.52
N GLY A 338 -6.80 14.05 -31.28
CA GLY A 338 -6.24 14.69 -30.08
C GLY A 338 -6.91 16.02 -29.72
N ASP A 339 -8.10 16.30 -30.26
CA ASP A 339 -8.78 17.59 -30.09
C ASP A 339 -9.76 17.60 -28.91
N ARG A 340 -10.03 16.44 -28.31
CA ARG A 340 -10.98 16.22 -27.20
C ARG A 340 -10.29 15.84 -25.88
N GLY A 341 -9.00 15.54 -25.90
CA GLY A 341 -8.18 15.32 -24.71
C GLY A 341 -7.64 16.60 -24.07
N ARG A 342 -8.39 17.71 -24.14
CA ARG A 342 -7.93 19.01 -23.59
C ARG A 342 -8.40 19.17 -22.16
N ARG A 343 -7.65 19.91 -21.34
CA ARG A 343 -8.03 20.13 -19.94
C ARG A 343 -7.60 21.49 -19.41
N ILE A 344 -8.52 22.13 -18.70
CA ILE A 344 -8.23 23.18 -17.72
C ILE A 344 -8.86 22.82 -16.37
N TRP A 345 -8.34 23.42 -15.31
CA TRP A 345 -8.78 23.26 -13.94
C TRP A 345 -9.35 24.58 -13.41
N PHE A 346 -10.54 24.54 -12.82
CA PHE A 346 -11.01 25.55 -11.89
C PHE A 346 -10.51 25.19 -10.50
N VAL A 347 -9.79 26.09 -9.84
CA VAL A 347 -9.05 25.82 -8.60
C VAL A 347 -9.57 26.68 -7.46
N ASN A 348 -9.44 26.19 -6.21
CA ASN A 348 -9.93 26.80 -4.98
C ASN A 348 -11.45 26.99 -4.94
N ILE A 349 -12.19 26.09 -5.56
CA ILE A 349 -13.65 26.14 -5.58
C ILE A 349 -14.25 25.59 -4.28
N PRO A 350 -15.49 25.98 -3.92
CA PRO A 350 -16.21 25.40 -2.79
C PRO A 350 -16.59 23.94 -3.05
N LYS A 351 -16.71 23.14 -1.98
CA LYS A 351 -17.07 21.70 -2.06
C LYS A 351 -18.34 21.44 -2.89
N LYS A 352 -19.35 22.32 -2.80
CA LYS A 352 -20.58 22.21 -3.59
C LYS A 352 -20.85 23.49 -4.34
N CYS A 353 -20.63 23.50 -5.66
CA CYS A 353 -20.85 24.67 -6.50
C CYS A 353 -21.33 24.33 -7.91
N THR A 354 -21.87 25.33 -8.60
CA THR A 354 -22.11 25.26 -10.05
C THR A 354 -21.20 26.27 -10.74
N ILE A 355 -20.40 25.77 -11.68
CA ILE A 355 -19.55 26.60 -12.53
C ILE A 355 -20.29 26.76 -13.87
N LYS A 356 -20.48 27.99 -14.31
CA LYS A 356 -21.04 28.28 -15.64
C LYS A 356 -20.00 29.04 -16.45
N ILE A 357 -19.84 28.66 -17.70
CA ILE A 357 -18.85 29.22 -18.61
C ILE A 357 -19.59 29.97 -19.72
N PHE A 358 -19.13 31.18 -20.02
CA PHE A 358 -19.77 32.08 -20.98
C PHE A 358 -18.78 32.66 -21.97
N THR A 359 -19.27 32.99 -23.17
CA THR A 359 -18.55 33.87 -24.09
C THR A 359 -18.48 35.29 -23.53
N LEU A 360 -17.62 36.14 -24.08
CA LEU A 360 -17.59 37.57 -23.71
C LEU A 360 -18.94 38.28 -24.00
N ALA A 361 -19.73 37.78 -24.94
CA ALA A 361 -21.07 38.28 -25.24
C ALA A 361 -22.14 37.82 -24.24
N GLY A 362 -21.81 36.93 -23.30
CA GLY A 362 -22.72 36.41 -22.28
C GLY A 362 -23.47 35.14 -22.69
N ASP A 363 -23.13 34.52 -23.83
CA ASP A 363 -23.74 33.25 -24.24
C ASP A 363 -23.23 32.11 -23.36
N LEU A 364 -24.14 31.28 -22.86
CA LEU A 364 -23.77 30.10 -22.07
C LEU A 364 -23.11 29.04 -22.96
N VAL A 365 -21.87 28.71 -22.63
CA VAL A 365 -21.05 27.71 -23.32
C VAL A 365 -21.23 26.35 -22.68
N ASP A 366 -21.05 26.27 -21.36
CA ASP A 366 -21.12 25.02 -20.62
C ASP A 366 -21.45 25.22 -19.12
N THR A 367 -21.85 24.14 -18.43
CA THR A 367 -22.17 24.13 -17.00
C THR A 367 -21.63 22.87 -16.32
N ILE A 368 -20.86 23.07 -15.26
CA ILE A 368 -20.24 22.01 -14.46
C ILE A 368 -20.86 22.00 -13.07
N HIS A 369 -21.29 20.83 -12.63
CA HIS A 369 -21.86 20.60 -11.30
C HIS A 369 -20.82 19.92 -10.42
N HIS A 370 -20.29 20.66 -9.45
CA HIS A 370 -19.26 20.17 -8.54
C HIS A 370 -19.83 19.82 -7.18
N ASN A 371 -19.46 18.65 -6.65
CA ASN A 371 -19.97 18.13 -5.37
C ASN A 371 -18.89 17.45 -4.51
N GLY A 372 -17.64 17.93 -4.56
CA GLY A 372 -16.55 17.47 -3.72
C GLY A 372 -15.55 16.63 -4.51
N GLU A 373 -14.86 15.70 -3.85
CA GLU A 373 -14.02 14.74 -4.57
C GLU A 373 -14.85 13.95 -5.59
N TYR A 374 -14.22 13.61 -6.70
CA TYR A 374 -14.84 12.85 -7.78
C TYR A 374 -13.78 12.10 -8.59
N ASN A 375 -14.20 11.08 -9.33
CA ASN A 375 -13.34 10.38 -10.28
C ASN A 375 -13.20 11.21 -11.55
N GLU A 376 -11.98 11.58 -11.87
CA GLU A 376 -11.60 12.31 -13.07
C GLU A 376 -10.93 11.37 -14.07
N ASP A 377 -11.14 11.61 -15.36
CA ASP A 377 -10.50 10.82 -16.42
C ASP A 377 -8.97 10.97 -16.38
N ILE A 378 -8.25 9.91 -16.74
CA ILE A 378 -6.79 9.99 -16.96
C ILE A 378 -6.53 10.25 -18.44
N LEU A 379 -5.80 11.33 -18.74
CA LEU A 379 -5.54 11.76 -20.12
C LEU A 379 -4.21 11.27 -20.67
N THR A 380 -3.31 10.73 -19.85
CA THR A 380 -2.03 10.18 -20.32
C THR A 380 -2.19 9.00 -21.28
N LEU A 381 -1.17 8.82 -22.13
CA LEU A 381 -1.14 7.76 -23.14
C LEU A 381 -0.84 6.40 -22.54
N SER A 382 0.18 6.33 -21.67
CA SER A 382 0.45 5.15 -20.87
C SER A 382 -0.41 5.28 -19.61
N LYS A 383 -1.57 4.64 -19.55
CA LYS A 383 -2.38 4.71 -18.34
C LYS A 383 -2.63 3.32 -17.78
N ALA A 384 -2.17 3.13 -16.55
CA ALA A 384 -2.41 1.92 -15.78
C ALA A 384 -3.81 1.93 -15.12
N SER A 385 -4.52 3.07 -15.17
CA SER A 385 -5.92 3.23 -14.78
C SER A 385 -6.63 4.17 -15.76
N TYR A 386 -7.96 4.13 -15.82
CA TYR A 386 -8.76 5.06 -16.62
C TYR A 386 -9.18 6.31 -15.85
N THR A 387 -9.21 6.26 -14.52
CA THR A 387 -9.66 7.36 -13.66
C THR A 387 -8.76 7.53 -12.45
N ALA A 388 -8.67 8.76 -11.95
CA ALA A 388 -7.97 9.15 -10.73
C ALA A 388 -8.90 9.95 -9.82
N VAL A 389 -8.69 9.90 -8.52
CA VAL A 389 -9.44 10.74 -7.57
C VAL A 389 -8.95 12.17 -7.66
N ALA A 390 -9.85 13.10 -7.99
CA ALA A 390 -9.60 14.54 -7.98
C ALA A 390 -10.08 15.17 -6.66
N PRO A 391 -9.31 16.10 -6.06
CA PRO A 391 -9.61 16.68 -4.76
C PRO A 391 -10.79 17.63 -4.82
N SER A 392 -11.46 17.80 -3.68
CA SER A 392 -12.70 18.55 -3.58
C SER A 392 -12.63 20.05 -3.90
N GLY A 393 -11.44 20.64 -4.01
CA GLY A 393 -11.23 22.05 -4.33
C GLY A 393 -10.88 22.33 -5.79
N ILE A 394 -10.96 21.34 -6.68
CA ILE A 394 -10.77 21.50 -8.12
C ILE A 394 -11.92 20.92 -8.93
N ALA A 395 -12.11 21.43 -10.15
CA ALA A 395 -12.98 20.81 -11.15
C ALA A 395 -12.39 21.00 -12.55
N SER A 396 -12.37 19.96 -13.37
CA SER A 396 -11.86 20.03 -14.73
C SER A 396 -12.91 20.56 -15.72
N TRP A 397 -12.44 21.08 -16.85
CA TRP A 397 -13.25 21.32 -18.04
C TRP A 397 -12.49 20.90 -19.28
N ASP A 398 -13.19 20.31 -20.24
CA ASP A 398 -12.62 19.69 -21.43
C ASP A 398 -12.60 20.59 -22.67
N LEU A 399 -12.95 21.86 -22.49
CA LEU A 399 -13.03 22.89 -23.53
C LEU A 399 -14.04 22.56 -24.63
N LEU A 400 -15.03 21.72 -24.34
CA LEU A 400 -16.18 21.50 -25.19
C LEU A 400 -17.36 22.34 -24.71
N SER A 401 -18.18 22.79 -25.65
CA SER A 401 -19.49 23.35 -25.31
C SER A 401 -20.44 22.25 -24.82
N ARG A 402 -21.56 22.65 -24.22
CA ARG A 402 -22.68 21.77 -23.83
C ARG A 402 -23.22 20.84 -24.93
N ASN A 403 -22.87 21.11 -26.19
CA ASN A 403 -23.23 20.31 -27.36
C ASN A 403 -22.06 19.43 -27.85
N ASN A 404 -21.02 19.22 -27.04
CA ASN A 404 -19.79 18.49 -27.36
C ASN A 404 -19.04 19.02 -28.59
N GLN A 405 -19.08 20.33 -28.80
CA GLN A 405 -18.36 21.02 -29.87
C GLN A 405 -17.15 21.78 -29.34
N ILE A 406 -16.04 21.69 -30.08
CA ILE A 406 -14.80 22.43 -29.80
C ILE A 406 -15.09 23.93 -29.85
N ILE A 407 -14.72 24.64 -28.79
CA ILE A 407 -14.89 26.09 -28.68
C ILE A 407 -13.83 26.88 -29.49
N ALA A 408 -14.11 28.15 -29.76
CA ALA A 408 -13.20 29.04 -30.48
C ALA A 408 -12.14 29.65 -29.54
N PRO A 409 -10.95 30.02 -30.04
CA PRO A 409 -10.01 30.85 -29.28
C PRO A 409 -10.66 32.20 -28.97
N SER A 410 -10.73 32.57 -27.68
CA SER A 410 -11.33 33.83 -27.23
C SER A 410 -11.07 34.06 -25.75
N ILE A 411 -11.56 35.19 -25.24
CA ILE A 411 -11.73 35.44 -23.81
C ILE A 411 -13.08 34.88 -23.37
N TYR A 412 -13.06 34.08 -22.31
CA TYR A 412 -14.24 33.49 -21.69
C TYR A 412 -14.42 34.04 -20.28
N LEU A 413 -15.68 34.07 -19.84
CA LEU A 413 -16.06 34.39 -18.47
C LEU A 413 -16.52 33.11 -17.77
N TYR A 414 -16.28 33.00 -16.48
CA TYR A 414 -16.89 31.97 -15.65
C TYR A 414 -17.59 32.59 -14.45
N SER A 415 -18.66 31.94 -13.99
CA SER A 415 -19.27 32.22 -12.70
C SER A 415 -19.25 30.97 -11.84
N VAL A 416 -18.77 31.07 -10.60
CA VAL A 416 -18.89 30.01 -9.60
C VAL A 416 -19.97 30.41 -8.59
N ASN A 417 -21.02 29.60 -8.51
CA ASN A 417 -22.11 29.77 -7.53
C ASN A 417 -21.95 28.72 -6.42
N ASN A 418 -21.64 29.17 -5.21
CA ASN A 418 -21.56 28.30 -4.03
C ASN A 418 -22.96 27.91 -3.54
N LYS A 419 -23.25 26.61 -3.54
CA LYS A 419 -24.58 26.10 -3.18
C LYS A 419 -24.88 26.15 -1.69
N LYS A 420 -23.88 26.36 -0.83
CA LYS A 420 -24.08 26.46 0.62
C LYS A 420 -24.57 27.83 1.05
N ASN A 421 -24.03 28.91 0.47
CA ASN A 421 -24.33 30.29 0.89
C ASN A 421 -24.88 31.19 -0.23
N GLY A 422 -24.99 30.68 -1.46
CA GLY A 422 -25.48 31.43 -2.62
C GLY A 422 -24.51 32.48 -3.17
N LYS A 423 -23.30 32.63 -2.61
CA LYS A 423 -22.31 33.60 -3.09
C LYS A 423 -21.87 33.23 -4.51
N ILE A 424 -21.81 34.24 -5.37
CA ILE A 424 -21.37 34.12 -6.76
C ILE A 424 -20.11 34.95 -6.94
N ILE A 425 -19.08 34.35 -7.55
CA ILE A 425 -17.89 35.05 -8.04
C ILE A 425 -17.82 34.88 -9.55
N VAL A 426 -17.39 35.93 -10.23
CA VAL A 426 -17.14 35.93 -11.68
C VAL A 426 -15.65 36.14 -11.91
N GLY A 427 -15.09 35.39 -12.84
CA GLY A 427 -13.73 35.59 -13.32
C GLY A 427 -13.64 35.44 -14.84
N LYS A 428 -12.43 35.53 -15.36
CA LYS A 428 -12.15 35.41 -16.80
C LYS A 428 -10.91 34.56 -17.05
N PHE A 429 -10.86 33.94 -18.21
CA PHE A 429 -9.70 33.19 -18.70
C PHE A 429 -9.61 33.29 -20.21
N VAL A 430 -8.44 32.98 -20.75
CA VAL A 430 -8.14 33.15 -22.17
C VAL A 430 -7.80 31.80 -22.78
N ILE A 431 -8.32 31.55 -23.98
CA ILE A 431 -8.00 30.39 -24.81
C ILE A 431 -7.30 30.86 -26.07
N ILE A 432 -6.11 30.33 -26.32
CA ILE A 432 -5.27 30.54 -27.49
C ILE A 432 -5.07 29.16 -28.14
N LYS A 433 -5.25 29.07 -29.46
CA LYS A 433 -4.99 27.84 -30.22
C LYS A 433 -3.69 27.95 -31.00
#